data_AF-A0A292YLX8-F1
#
_entry.id   AF-A0A292YLX8-F1
#
_cell.length_a   1.000
_cell.length_b   1.000
_cell.length_c   1.000
_cell.angle_alpha   90.00
_cell.angle_beta   90.00
_cell.angle_gamma   90.00
#
_symmetry.space_group_name_H-M   'P 1'
#
loop_
_entity.id
_entity.type
_entity.pdbx_description
1 polymer ?
#
loop_
_entity_poly.entity_id
_entity_poly.type
_entity_poly.pdbx_seq_one_letter_code
_entity_poly.pdbx_strand_id
1 'polypeptide(L)'
;MTWVRHAAVGVDPEAKEVSLDDGSAVAHDYLVMCPGIQLDWEKIPGLSATLGRDGVSSNYLYELAPATWKFIRELRSGTAVFTMPAGPIKCAGAPQKIAYLAADYWREQGVSRDIDVHLVLPHPGCSG
;
A
#
# COMPACT_ATOMS: atom_id res chain seq x y z
N MET A 1 -3.97 1.51 31.62
CA MET A 1 -3.69 1.93 30.23
C MET A 1 -4.88 2.75 29.76
N THR A 2 -4.66 4.00 29.37
CA THR A 2 -5.70 4.89 28.88
C THR A 2 -5.58 4.99 27.37
N TRP A 3 -6.66 4.71 26.64
CA TRP A 3 -6.69 4.88 25.20
C TRP A 3 -7.28 6.26 24.86
N VAL A 4 -6.44 7.13 24.30
CA VAL A 4 -6.86 8.43 23.79
C VAL A 4 -7.21 8.24 22.30
N ARG A 5 -8.49 8.44 21.95
CA ARG A 5 -9.04 8.16 20.61
C ARG A 5 -9.01 9.39 19.70
N HIS A 6 -7.87 10.05 19.61
CA HIS A 6 -7.65 11.27 18.83
C HIS A 6 -6.39 11.13 17.96
N ALA A 7 -6.37 11.78 16.81
CA ALA A 7 -5.15 11.84 16.01
C ALA A 7 -4.14 12.77 16.69
N ALA A 8 -2.89 12.32 16.78
CA ALA A 8 -1.77 13.20 17.12
C ALA A 8 -1.45 14.08 15.91
N VAL A 9 -1.47 15.40 16.09
CA VAL A 9 -1.23 16.38 15.01
C VAL A 9 0.08 17.15 15.19
N GLY A 10 0.69 17.06 16.36
CA GLY A 10 1.97 17.71 16.66
C GLY A 10 2.66 17.08 17.85
N VAL A 11 3.99 17.23 17.91
CA VAL A 11 4.82 16.84 19.05
C VAL A 11 5.68 18.05 19.40
N ASP A 12 5.55 18.53 20.63
CA ASP A 12 6.43 19.53 21.22
C ASP A 12 7.44 18.83 22.15
N PRO A 13 8.69 18.64 21.71
CA PRO A 13 9.70 17.96 22.51
C PRO A 13 10.20 18.78 23.69
N GLU A 14 10.08 20.12 23.67
CA GLU A 14 10.54 20.99 24.75
C GLU A 14 9.51 21.03 25.88
N ALA A 15 8.23 21.24 25.53
CA ALA A 15 7.13 21.17 26.48
C ALA A 15 6.81 19.73 26.93
N LYS A 16 7.30 18.74 26.18
CA LYS A 16 7.00 17.30 26.35
C LYS A 16 5.51 17.00 26.23
N GLU A 17 4.90 17.52 25.15
CA GLU A 17 3.48 17.40 24.89
C GLU A 17 3.20 16.89 23.46
N VAL A 18 2.11 16.13 23.32
CA VAL A 18 1.55 15.76 22.02
C VAL A 18 0.24 16.52 21.83
N SER A 19 0.15 17.33 20.78
CA SER A 19 -1.09 18.03 20.40
C SER A 19 -2.02 17.08 19.65
N LEU A 20 -3.31 17.17 19.95
CA LEU A 20 -4.37 16.34 19.36
C LEU A 20 -5.25 17.12 18.39
N ASP A 21 -5.97 16.40 17.53
CA ASP A 21 -6.89 16.97 16.52
C ASP A 21 -8.10 17.72 17.09
N ASP A 22 -8.44 17.50 18.35
CA ASP A 22 -9.50 18.23 19.07
C ASP A 22 -9.00 19.51 19.77
N GLY A 23 -7.72 19.84 19.60
CA GLY A 23 -7.07 21.00 20.22
C GLY A 23 -6.56 20.76 21.64
N SER A 24 -6.77 19.57 22.22
CA SER A 24 -6.19 19.19 23.51
C SER A 24 -4.72 18.75 23.37
N ALA A 25 -4.05 18.58 24.50
CA ALA A 25 -2.65 18.13 24.56
C ALA A 25 -2.45 17.05 25.63
N VAL A 26 -1.49 16.15 25.38
CA VAL A 26 -1.10 15.08 26.31
C VAL A 26 0.36 15.26 26.69
N ALA A 27 0.62 15.60 27.95
CA ALA A 27 1.96 15.67 28.51
C ALA A 27 2.55 14.27 28.76
N HIS A 28 3.87 14.15 28.63
CA HIS A 28 4.58 12.90 28.83
C HIS A 28 5.98 13.09 29.45
N ASP A 29 6.44 12.14 30.26
CA ASP A 29 7.86 12.09 30.66
C ASP A 29 8.72 11.49 29.54
N TYR A 30 8.16 10.52 28.82
CA TYR A 30 8.79 9.79 27.72
C TYR A 30 7.78 9.54 26.60
N LEU A 31 8.22 9.70 25.35
CA LEU A 31 7.40 9.47 24.16
C LEU A 31 8.00 8.36 23.29
N VAL A 32 7.19 7.35 22.96
CA VAL A 32 7.53 6.31 21.99
C VAL A 32 6.69 6.52 20.73
N MET A 33 7.37 6.76 19.60
CA MET A 33 6.75 7.10 18.32
C MET A 33 6.50 5.86 17.47
N CYS A 34 5.22 5.55 17.19
CA CYS A 34 4.82 4.43 16.33
C CYS A 34 3.74 4.82 15.28
N PRO A 35 3.85 5.93 14.53
CA PRO A 35 2.78 6.40 13.63
C PRO A 35 2.63 5.56 12.35
N GLY A 36 3.56 4.65 12.07
CA GLY A 36 3.57 3.87 10.82
C GLY A 36 4.12 4.66 9.63
N ILE A 37 3.65 4.33 8.42
CA ILE A 37 4.03 4.98 7.17
C ILE A 37 2.78 5.47 6.43
N GLN A 38 2.88 6.66 5.85
CA GLN A 38 1.82 7.26 5.04
C GLN A 38 1.80 6.69 3.62
N LEU A 39 0.60 6.59 3.03
CA LEU A 39 0.39 6.15 1.65
C LEU A 39 -0.04 7.36 0.82
N ASP A 40 0.84 7.86 -0.03
CA ASP A 40 0.63 9.10 -0.79
C ASP A 40 0.08 8.83 -2.20
N TRP A 41 -1.17 8.37 -2.30
CA TRP A 41 -1.80 8.02 -3.59
C TRP A 41 -1.87 9.19 -4.58
N GLU A 42 -1.99 10.42 -4.08
CA GLU A 42 -2.03 11.66 -4.88
C GLU A 42 -0.71 11.99 -5.59
N LYS A 43 0.41 11.36 -5.19
CA LYS A 43 1.70 11.58 -5.87
C LYS A 43 1.76 10.97 -7.27
N ILE A 44 0.80 10.10 -7.62
CA ILE A 44 0.68 9.53 -8.97
C ILE A 44 -0.56 10.18 -9.63
N PRO A 45 -0.37 11.03 -10.65
CA PRO A 45 -1.48 11.71 -11.31
C PRO A 45 -2.56 10.74 -11.79
N GLY A 46 -3.80 10.97 -11.35
CA GLY A 46 -4.96 10.16 -11.71
C GLY A 46 -5.16 8.88 -10.90
N LEU A 47 -4.19 8.44 -10.08
CA LEU A 47 -4.28 7.15 -9.39
C LEU A 47 -5.45 7.08 -8.41
N SER A 48 -5.60 8.07 -7.54
CA SER A 48 -6.66 8.08 -6.52
C SER A 48 -8.07 8.00 -7.12
N ALA A 49 -8.29 8.59 -8.30
CA ALA A 49 -9.59 8.57 -8.96
C ALA A 49 -9.94 7.19 -9.55
N THR A 50 -8.93 6.39 -9.91
CA THR A 50 -9.12 5.10 -10.59
C THR A 50 -9.02 3.90 -9.64
N LEU A 51 -8.44 4.06 -8.44
CA LEU A 51 -8.30 2.98 -7.46
C LEU A 51 -9.64 2.28 -7.17
N GLY A 52 -9.65 0.95 -7.34
CA GLY A 52 -10.83 0.09 -7.17
C GLY A 52 -11.72 -0.04 -8.42
N ARG A 53 -11.38 0.63 -9.53
CA ARG A 53 -12.12 0.63 -10.79
C ARG A 53 -11.18 0.32 -11.94
N ASP A 54 -11.75 -0.06 -13.09
CA ASP A 54 -11.02 -0.19 -14.36
C ASP A 54 -9.72 -1.02 -14.29
N GLY A 55 -9.71 -2.06 -13.47
CA GLY A 55 -8.56 -2.96 -13.30
C GLY A 55 -7.44 -2.43 -12.40
N VAL A 56 -7.60 -1.25 -11.78
CA VAL A 56 -6.58 -0.62 -10.92
C VAL A 56 -6.90 -0.87 -9.44
N SER A 57 -5.97 -1.45 -8.69
CA SER A 57 -6.16 -1.74 -7.26
C SER A 57 -4.83 -1.77 -6.50
N SER A 58 -4.90 -1.88 -5.18
CA SER A 58 -3.73 -1.97 -4.32
C SER A 58 -4.01 -2.75 -3.03
N ASN A 59 -3.15 -3.73 -2.74
CA ASN A 59 -3.18 -4.48 -1.48
C ASN A 59 -2.75 -3.66 -0.25
N TYR A 60 -2.26 -2.43 -0.45
CA TYR A 60 -1.86 -1.55 0.65
C TYR A 60 -3.02 -0.80 1.31
N LEU A 61 -4.20 -0.82 0.68
CA LEU A 61 -5.46 -0.34 1.24
C LEU A 61 -6.38 -1.54 1.54
N TYR A 62 -6.83 -1.64 2.78
CA TYR A 62 -7.66 -2.75 3.26
C TYR A 62 -8.89 -2.98 2.37
N GLU A 63 -9.60 -1.91 2.04
CA GLU A 63 -10.85 -1.96 1.26
C GLU A 63 -10.62 -2.40 -0.20
N LEU A 64 -9.41 -2.26 -0.72
CA LEU A 64 -9.09 -2.56 -2.12
C LEU A 64 -8.51 -3.96 -2.34
N ALA A 65 -8.03 -4.64 -1.28
CA ALA A 65 -7.50 -5.99 -1.41
C ALA A 65 -8.50 -6.99 -2.05
N PRO A 66 -9.82 -6.96 -1.74
CA PRO A 66 -10.81 -7.79 -2.45
C PRO A 66 -10.92 -7.45 -3.93
N ALA A 67 -10.78 -6.17 -4.31
CA ALA A 67 -10.82 -5.74 -5.71
C ALA A 67 -9.59 -6.24 -6.48
N THR A 68 -8.40 -6.25 -5.86
CA THR A 68 -7.19 -6.85 -6.46
C THR A 68 -7.43 -8.31 -6.84
N TRP A 69 -8.03 -9.10 -5.93
CA TRP A 69 -8.35 -10.49 -6.20
C TRP A 69 -9.42 -10.66 -7.28
N LYS A 70 -10.46 -9.82 -7.27
CA LYS A 70 -11.48 -9.79 -8.32
C LYS A 70 -10.83 -9.58 -9.70
N PHE A 71 -9.97 -8.58 -9.85
CA PHE A 71 -9.33 -8.27 -11.13
C PHE A 71 -8.39 -9.40 -11.60
N ILE A 72 -7.61 -10.00 -10.70
CA ILE A 72 -6.79 -11.19 -11.03
C ILE A 72 -7.68 -12.34 -11.53
N ARG A 73 -8.81 -12.58 -10.85
CA ARG A 73 -9.75 -13.64 -11.23
C ARG A 73 -10.49 -13.38 -12.54
N GLU A 74 -10.73 -12.13 -12.91
CA GLU A 74 -11.47 -11.77 -14.12
C GLU A 74 -10.56 -11.67 -15.34
N LEU A 75 -9.28 -11.34 -15.16
CA LEU A 75 -8.31 -11.29 -16.26
C LEU A 75 -8.09 -12.70 -16.85
N ARG A 76 -8.31 -12.82 -18.15
CA ARG A 76 -8.14 -14.05 -18.92
C ARG A 76 -7.21 -13.88 -20.13
N SER A 77 -7.01 -12.64 -20.57
CA SER A 77 -6.03 -12.26 -21.59
C SER A 77 -5.66 -10.78 -21.45
N GLY A 78 -4.57 -10.35 -22.08
CA GLY A 78 -4.13 -8.96 -22.08
C GLY A 78 -2.89 -8.73 -21.24
N THR A 79 -2.80 -7.58 -20.57
CA THR A 79 -1.59 -7.17 -19.82
C THR A 79 -1.90 -6.99 -18.35
N ALA A 80 -1.06 -7.57 -17.49
CA ALA A 80 -1.07 -7.34 -16.06
C ALA A 80 0.19 -6.59 -15.63
N VAL A 81 0.03 -5.42 -15.00
CA VAL A 81 1.15 -4.59 -14.53
C VAL A 81 1.15 -4.53 -13.01
N PHE A 82 2.27 -4.91 -12.41
CA PHE A 82 2.53 -4.79 -10.97
C PHE A 82 3.67 -3.80 -10.76
N THR A 83 3.52 -2.90 -9.78
CA THR A 83 4.47 -1.79 -9.59
C THR A 83 4.98 -1.70 -8.16
N MET A 84 6.22 -1.26 -8.00
CA MET A 84 6.77 -0.81 -6.73
C MET A 84 7.18 0.66 -6.84
N PRO A 85 6.77 1.55 -5.91
CA PRO A 85 7.21 2.94 -5.91
C PRO A 85 8.70 3.06 -5.59
N ALA A 86 9.32 4.14 -6.04
CA ALA A 86 10.65 4.50 -5.58
C ALA A 86 10.59 5.01 -4.13
N GLY A 87 11.50 4.54 -3.27
CA GLY A 87 11.62 4.99 -1.87
C GLY A 87 11.11 3.99 -0.83
N PRO A 88 11.00 4.41 0.44
CA PRO A 88 10.59 3.54 1.53
C PRO A 88 9.16 3.01 1.36
N ILE A 89 8.97 1.72 1.64
CA ILE A 89 7.67 1.06 1.59
C ILE A 89 7.53 0.06 2.74
N LYS A 90 6.33 -0.09 3.30
CA LYS A 90 6.07 -1.19 4.23
C LYS A 90 6.08 -2.52 3.48
N CYS A 91 6.84 -3.49 3.97
CA CYS A 91 6.97 -4.83 3.38
C CYS A 91 7.35 -4.78 1.88
N ALA A 92 8.61 -4.47 1.57
CA ALA A 92 9.10 -4.34 0.20
C ALA A 92 8.85 -5.57 -0.70
N GLY A 93 8.69 -6.77 -0.12
CA GLY A 93 8.33 -7.96 -0.91
C GLY A 93 6.87 -8.04 -1.36
N ALA A 94 5.94 -7.25 -0.79
CA ALA A 94 4.51 -7.40 -1.07
C ALA A 94 4.12 -7.16 -2.55
N PRO A 95 4.68 -6.18 -3.29
CA PRO A 95 4.39 -6.00 -4.72
C PRO A 95 4.79 -7.21 -5.56
N GLN A 96 5.89 -7.88 -5.20
CA GLN A 96 6.36 -9.08 -5.91
C GLN A 96 5.52 -10.30 -5.55
N LYS A 97 5.17 -10.47 -4.27
CA LYS A 97 4.34 -11.57 -3.79
C LYS A 97 3.02 -11.65 -4.57
N ILE A 98 2.32 -10.52 -4.73
CA ILE A 98 1.06 -10.53 -5.46
C ILE A 98 1.25 -10.82 -6.96
N ALA A 99 2.34 -10.34 -7.56
CA ALA A 99 2.67 -10.64 -8.96
C ALA A 99 2.89 -12.16 -9.16
N TYR A 100 3.64 -12.80 -8.27
CA TYR A 100 3.88 -14.25 -8.33
C TYR A 100 2.61 -15.06 -8.07
N LEU A 101 1.81 -14.68 -7.07
CA LEU A 101 0.54 -15.35 -6.79
C LEU A 101 -0.46 -15.22 -7.96
N ALA A 102 -0.50 -14.08 -8.62
CA ALA A 102 -1.34 -13.87 -9.79
C ALA A 102 -0.88 -14.73 -10.99
N ALA A 103 0.44 -14.73 -11.27
CA ALA A 103 1.02 -15.54 -12.33
C ALA A 103 0.79 -17.05 -12.10
N ASP A 104 0.96 -17.50 -10.85
CA ASP A 104 0.69 -18.88 -10.44
C ASP A 104 -0.78 -19.24 -10.66
N TYR A 105 -1.71 -18.39 -10.21
CA TYR A 105 -3.13 -18.57 -10.43
C TYR A 105 -3.49 -18.67 -11.93
N TRP A 106 -2.99 -17.77 -12.78
CA TRP A 106 -3.26 -17.83 -14.23
C TRP A 106 -2.66 -19.06 -14.90
N ARG A 107 -1.53 -19.57 -14.38
CA ARG A 107 -0.96 -20.84 -14.83
C ARG A 107 -1.89 -22.00 -14.49
N GLU A 108 -2.40 -22.07 -13.25
CA GLU A 108 -3.36 -23.10 -12.82
C GLU A 108 -4.68 -23.04 -13.60
N GLN A 109 -5.13 -21.84 -13.98
CA GLN A 109 -6.32 -21.66 -14.81
C GLN A 109 -6.09 -21.94 -16.31
N GLY A 110 -4.85 -22.20 -16.73
CA GLY A 110 -4.51 -22.51 -18.14
C GLY A 110 -4.50 -21.30 -19.08
N VAL A 111 -4.53 -20.06 -18.57
CA VAL A 111 -4.62 -18.83 -19.37
C VAL A 111 -3.33 -17.99 -19.37
N SER A 112 -2.30 -18.43 -18.64
CA SER A 112 -1.02 -17.70 -18.53
C SER A 112 -0.36 -17.32 -19.85
N ARG A 113 -0.60 -18.06 -20.94
CA ARG A 113 -0.03 -17.77 -22.28
C ARG A 113 -0.65 -16.54 -22.94
N ASP A 114 -1.87 -16.18 -22.55
CA ASP A 114 -2.62 -15.06 -23.12
C ASP A 114 -2.47 -13.78 -22.29
N ILE A 115 -1.69 -13.83 -21.20
CA ILE A 115 -1.48 -12.74 -20.26
C ILE A 115 0.00 -12.35 -20.23
N ASP A 116 0.28 -11.12 -20.63
CA ASP A 116 1.60 -10.52 -20.57
C ASP A 116 1.81 -9.85 -19.20
N VAL A 117 2.72 -10.38 -18.38
CA VAL A 117 2.91 -9.97 -16.99
C VAL A 117 4.16 -9.11 -16.85
N HIS A 118 3.96 -7.86 -16.41
CA HIS A 118 5.03 -6.89 -16.16
C HIS A 118 5.15 -6.61 -14.67
N LEU A 119 6.37 -6.75 -14.15
CA LEU A 119 6.74 -6.31 -12.81
C LEU A 119 7.72 -5.14 -12.93
N VAL A 120 7.24 -3.94 -12.63
CA VAL A 120 8.01 -2.69 -12.72
C VAL A 120 8.61 -2.37 -11.35
N LEU A 121 9.93 -2.47 -11.25
CA LEU A 121 10.70 -2.18 -10.04
C LEU A 121 11.54 -0.92 -10.22
N PRO A 122 11.75 -0.12 -9.17
CA PRO A 122 12.45 1.15 -9.27
C PRO A 122 13.97 1.01 -9.44
N HIS A 123 14.56 -0.16 -9.18
CA HIS A 123 16.02 -0.38 -9.24
C HIS A 123 16.37 -1.75 -9.86
N PRO A 124 17.43 -1.82 -10.68
CA PRO A 124 18.00 -3.09 -11.14
C PRO A 124 18.65 -3.80 -9.95
N GLY A 125 18.08 -4.92 -9.49
CA GLY A 125 18.59 -5.70 -8.36
C GLY A 125 17.62 -5.93 -7.19
N CYS A 126 16.37 -5.45 -7.28
CA CYS A 126 15.34 -5.73 -6.27
C CYS A 126 14.71 -7.15 -6.37
N SER A 127 15.18 -8.00 -7.28
CA SER A 127 15.01 -9.45 -7.18
C SER A 127 16.04 -9.94 -6.17
N GLY A 128 15.60 -10.44 -5.01
CA GLY A 128 16.48 -10.86 -3.91
C GLY A 128 17.56 -11.86 -4.28
#